data_AF-A0A419E0J7-F1
#
_entry.id   AF-A0A419E0J7-F1
#
_cell.length_a   1.000
_cell.length_b   1.000
_cell.length_c   1.000
_cell.angle_alpha   90.00
_cell.angle_beta   90.00
_cell.angle_gamma   90.00
#
_symmetry.space_group_name_H-M   'P 1'
#
loop_
_entity.id
_entity.type
_entity.pdbx_description
1 polymer ?
#
loop_
_entity_poly.entity_id
_entity_poly.type
_entity_poly.pdbx_seq_one_letter_code
_entity_poly.pdbx_strand_id
1 'polypeptide(L)'
;MAIKKKEIQKEKVFHEELLAQLLALTTSGFGLVAALAWNDTIQQIVKEYVEPRAPGSGIFSRLIYALIITFLAVFITYQLSRLTSHFHTKKD
;
A
#
# COMPACT_ATOMS: atom_id res chain seq x y z
N MET A 1 24.49 40.59 0.74
CA MET A 1 24.02 39.59 -0.25
C MET A 1 24.05 38.14 0.30
N ALA A 2 25.09 37.72 1.04
CA ALA A 2 25.21 36.36 1.57
C ALA A 2 24.16 35.95 2.62
N ILE A 3 23.72 36.88 3.48
CA ILE A 3 22.70 36.62 4.52
C ILE A 3 21.34 36.28 3.88
N LYS A 4 20.91 37.06 2.88
CA LYS A 4 19.67 36.81 2.14
C LYS A 4 19.66 35.45 1.43
N LYS A 5 20.82 35.00 0.94
CA LYS A 5 20.95 33.69 0.28
C LYS A 5 20.80 32.52 1.29
N LYS A 6 21.34 32.67 2.50
CA LYS A 6 21.19 31.67 3.58
C LYS A 6 19.73 31.55 4.05
N GLU A 7 19.03 32.66 4.21
CA GLU A 7 17.61 32.66 4.61
C GLU A 7 16.72 31.96 3.56
N ILE A 8 16.88 32.30 2.27
CA ILE A 8 16.15 31.66 1.17
C ILE A 8 16.42 30.15 1.10
N GLN A 9 17.67 29.74 1.37
CA GLN A 9 18.04 28.33 1.34
C GLN A 9 17.44 27.56 2.52
N LYS A 10 17.42 28.17 3.72
CA LYS A 10 16.81 27.60 4.92
C LYS A 10 15.29 27.46 4.77
N GLU A 11 14.64 28.45 4.17
CA GLU A 11 13.21 28.40 3.83
C GLU A 11 12.90 27.26 2.86
N LYS A 12 13.69 27.08 1.79
CA LYS A 12 13.48 25.99 0.82
C LYS A 12 13.61 24.61 1.46
N VAL A 13 14.66 24.39 2.25
CA VAL A 13 14.87 23.11 2.96
C VAL A 13 13.72 22.83 3.92
N PHE A 14 13.22 23.84 4.63
CA PHE A 14 12.06 23.68 5.51
C PHE A 14 10.78 23.29 4.76
N HIS A 15 10.50 23.92 3.62
CA HIS A 15 9.32 23.58 2.80
C HIS A 15 9.44 22.16 2.20
N GLU A 16 10.63 21.76 1.75
CA GLU A 16 10.89 20.41 1.26
C GLU A 16 10.62 19.36 2.34
N GLU A 17 11.08 19.61 3.56
CA GLU A 17 10.90 18.69 4.69
C GLU A 17 9.44 18.64 5.18
N LEU A 18 8.74 19.79 5.20
CA LEU A 18 7.30 19.81 5.45
C LEU A 18 6.52 19.02 4.41
N LEU A 19 6.81 19.20 3.12
CA LEU A 19 6.14 18.46 2.05
C LEU A 19 6.43 16.96 2.15
N ALA A 20 7.67 16.57 2.47
CA ALA A 20 8.02 15.17 2.70
C ALA A 20 7.22 14.56 3.86
N GLN A 21 7.07 15.28 4.97
CA GLN A 21 6.28 14.82 6.13
C GLN A 21 4.79 14.71 5.80
N LEU A 22 4.24 15.70 5.10
CA LEU A 22 2.84 15.67 4.65
C LEU A 22 2.60 14.50 3.69
N LEU A 23 3.48 14.30 2.72
CA LEU A 23 3.42 13.16 1.80
C LEU A 23 3.46 11.83 2.57
N ALA A 24 4.37 11.69 3.54
CA ALA A 24 4.46 10.48 4.35
C ALA A 24 3.18 10.24 5.17
N LEU A 25 2.64 11.28 5.81
CA LEU A 25 1.42 11.18 6.61
C LEU A 25 0.21 10.83 5.74
N THR A 26 0.02 11.53 4.63
CA THR A 26 -1.08 11.30 3.69
C THR A 26 -0.98 9.94 3.02
N THR A 27 0.21 9.54 2.57
CA THR A 27 0.43 8.21 1.94
C THR A 27 0.17 7.08 2.94
N SER A 28 0.63 7.23 4.18
CA SER A 28 0.40 6.23 5.23
C SER A 28 -1.08 6.14 5.60
N GLY A 29 -1.75 7.29 5.74
CA GLY A 29 -3.19 7.36 6.02
C GLY A 29 -4.01 6.71 4.90
N PHE A 30 -3.75 7.05 3.64
CA PHE A 30 -4.43 6.41 2.51
C PHE A 30 -4.06 4.95 2.34
N GLY A 31 -2.82 4.53 2.64
CA GLY A 31 -2.42 3.14 2.67
C GLY A 31 -3.26 2.32 3.63
N LEU A 32 -3.54 2.85 4.83
CA LEU A 32 -4.42 2.22 5.81
C LEU A 32 -5.87 2.13 5.29
N VAL A 33 -6.41 3.23 4.76
CA VAL A 33 -7.77 3.25 4.19
C VAL A 33 -7.91 2.25 3.04
N ALA A 34 -6.91 2.18 2.15
CA ALA A 34 -6.89 1.24 1.04
C ALA A 34 -6.83 -0.21 1.53
N ALA A 35 -6.01 -0.51 2.56
CA ALA A 35 -5.95 -1.85 3.14
C ALA A 35 -7.30 -2.28 3.72
N LEU A 36 -7.98 -1.38 4.43
CA LEU A 36 -9.33 -1.65 4.97
C LEU A 36 -10.36 -1.87 3.86
N ALA A 37 -10.37 -1.03 2.83
CA ALA A 37 -11.31 -1.15 1.71
C ALA A 37 -11.12 -2.47 0.94
N TRP A 38 -9.88 -2.89 0.70
CA TRP A 38 -9.59 -4.17 0.06
C TRP A 38 -9.98 -5.37 0.93
N ASN A 39 -9.72 -5.32 2.25
CA ASN A 39 -10.19 -6.34 3.18
C ASN A 39 -11.72 -6.52 3.08
N ASP A 40 -12.48 -5.43 3.17
CA ASP A 40 -13.94 -5.47 3.16
C ASP A 40 -14.47 -5.95 1.79
N THR A 41 -13.87 -5.48 0.69
CA THR A 41 -14.24 -5.89 -0.67
C THR A 41 -14.07 -7.39 -0.87
N ILE A 42 -12.91 -7.95 -0.47
CA ILE A 42 -12.65 -9.39 -0.64
C ILE A 42 -13.62 -10.19 0.24
N GLN A 43 -13.89 -9.75 1.47
CA GLN A 43 -14.85 -10.42 2.34
C GLN A 43 -16.27 -10.43 1.74
N GLN A 44 -16.72 -9.32 1.18
CA GLN A 44 -18.02 -9.23 0.51
C GLN A 44 -18.08 -10.14 -0.72
N ILE A 45 -17.03 -10.15 -1.55
CA ILE A 45 -16.95 -11.05 -2.71
C ILE A 45 -17.05 -12.51 -2.28
N VAL A 46 -16.32 -12.92 -1.24
CA VAL A 46 -16.40 -14.29 -0.73
C VAL A 46 -17.81 -14.58 -0.20
N LYS A 47 -18.40 -13.66 0.55
CA LYS A 47 -19.76 -13.82 1.09
C LYS A 47 -20.82 -13.91 0.00
N GLU A 48 -20.75 -13.09 -1.05
CA GLU A 48 -21.79 -13.04 -2.09
C GLU A 48 -21.62 -14.11 -3.16
N TYR A 49 -20.38 -14.45 -3.51
CA TYR A 49 -20.12 -15.36 -4.63
C TYR A 49 -19.68 -16.77 -4.19
N VAL A 50 -19.10 -16.93 -3.00
CA VAL A 50 -18.53 -18.22 -2.57
C VAL A 50 -19.44 -18.93 -1.57
N GLU A 51 -19.96 -18.24 -0.55
CA GLU A 51 -20.86 -18.85 0.45
C GLU A 51 -22.12 -19.51 -0.15
N PRO A 52 -22.86 -18.90 -1.09
CA PRO A 52 -24.07 -19.51 -1.64
C PRO A 52 -23.80 -20.78 -2.46
N ARG A 53 -22.56 -20.98 -2.92
CA ARG A 53 -22.15 -22.09 -3.77
C ARG A 53 -21.46 -23.22 -3.01
N ALA A 54 -21.11 -23.00 -1.74
CA ALA A 54 -20.44 -23.98 -0.88
C ALA A 54 -21.37 -24.42 0.26
N PRO A 55 -22.04 -25.58 0.16
CA PRO A 55 -22.89 -26.09 1.22
C PRO A 55 -22.02 -26.57 2.39
N GLY A 56 -22.01 -25.81 3.49
CA GLY A 56 -21.47 -26.27 4.78
C GLY A 56 -20.53 -25.27 5.45
N SER A 57 -21.10 -24.46 6.35
CA SER A 57 -20.41 -23.65 7.38
C SER A 57 -19.47 -22.52 6.89
N GLY A 58 -19.59 -21.34 7.51
CA GLY A 58 -18.74 -20.16 7.25
C GLY A 58 -17.23 -20.36 7.46
N ILE A 59 -16.78 -21.56 7.82
CA ILE A 59 -15.36 -21.94 7.89
C ILE A 59 -14.75 -22.07 6.49
N PHE A 60 -15.46 -22.67 5.53
CA PHE A 60 -14.95 -22.78 4.15
C PHE A 60 -14.84 -21.42 3.47
N SER A 61 -15.78 -20.50 3.75
CA SER A 61 -15.74 -19.09 3.35
C SER A 61 -14.46 -18.40 3.86
N ARG A 62 -14.15 -18.53 5.16
CA ARG A 62 -12.93 -17.97 5.76
C ARG A 62 -11.63 -18.59 5.21
N LEU A 63 -11.63 -19.89 4.91
CA LEU A 63 -10.49 -20.56 4.28
C LEU A 63 -10.21 -20.00 2.88
N ILE A 64 -11.25 -19.79 2.07
CA ILE A 64 -11.10 -19.24 0.72
C ILE A 64 -10.65 -17.79 0.78
N TYR A 65 -11.21 -16.99 1.68
CA TYR A 65 -10.71 -15.64 1.98
C TYR A 65 -9.20 -15.66 2.32
N ALA A 66 -8.76 -16.55 3.23
CA ALA A 66 -7.36 -16.65 3.64
C ALA A 66 -6.43 -17.04 2.48
N LEU A 67 -6.87 -17.93 1.59
CA LEU A 67 -6.10 -18.29 0.39
C LEU A 67 -5.99 -17.13 -0.60
N ILE A 68 -7.09 -16.41 -0.84
CA ILE A 68 -7.11 -15.25 -1.74
C ILE A 68 -6.16 -14.16 -1.23
N ILE A 69 -6.24 -13.81 0.05
CA ILE A 69 -5.39 -12.73 0.59
C ILE A 69 -3.91 -13.13 0.60
N THR A 70 -3.60 -14.41 0.87
CA THR A 70 -2.23 -14.92 0.80
C THR A 70 -1.67 -14.87 -0.62
N PHE A 71 -2.45 -15.32 -1.60
CA PHE A 71 -2.06 -15.24 -3.00
C PHE A 71 -1.83 -13.80 -3.45
N LEU A 72 -2.75 -12.90 -3.09
CA LEU A 72 -2.66 -11.48 -3.44
C LEU A 72 -1.45 -10.80 -2.78
N ALA A 73 -1.15 -11.12 -1.51
CA ALA A 73 0.04 -10.65 -0.83
C ALA A 73 1.32 -11.10 -1.55
N VAL A 74 1.45 -12.41 -1.83
CA VAL A 74 2.61 -12.96 -2.57
C VAL A 74 2.74 -12.31 -3.94
N PHE A 75 1.63 -12.16 -4.68
CA PHE A 75 1.61 -11.56 -6.00
C PHE A 75 2.09 -10.11 -5.97
N ILE A 76 1.54 -9.28 -5.08
CA ILE A 76 1.95 -7.87 -4.94
C ILE A 76 3.42 -7.78 -4.52
N THR A 77 3.85 -8.53 -3.49
CA THR A 77 5.24 -8.52 -3.03
C THR A 77 6.20 -8.97 -4.12
N TYR A 78 5.86 -9.99 -4.91
CA TYR A 78 6.64 -10.44 -6.04
C TYR A 78 6.77 -9.37 -7.14
N GLN A 79 5.66 -8.72 -7.49
CA GLN A 79 5.65 -7.66 -8.49
C GLN A 79 6.47 -6.44 -8.05
N LEU A 80 6.38 -6.05 -6.77
CA LEU A 80 7.20 -5.00 -6.19
C LEU A 80 8.69 -5.38 -6.21
N SER A 81 9.04 -6.60 -5.81
CA SER A 81 10.42 -7.10 -5.84
C SER A 81 11.03 -7.02 -7.24
N ARG A 82 10.27 -7.41 -8.27
CA ARG A 82 10.68 -7.31 -9.67
C ARG A 82 10.83 -5.87 -10.16
N LEU A 83 9.98 -4.95 -9.69
CA LEU A 83 10.11 -3.52 -10.01
C LEU A 83 11.40 -2.95 -9.42
N THR A 84 11.67 -3.24 -8.14
CA THR A 84 12.84 -2.75 -7.43
C THR A 84 14.15 -3.30 -8.01
N SER A 85 14.17 -4.56 -8.48
CA SER A 85 15.35 -5.13 -9.13
C SER A 85 15.70 -4.43 -10.44
N HIS A 86 14.69 -4.04 -11.24
CA HIS A 86 14.91 -3.31 -12.49
C HIS A 86 15.52 -1.91 -12.29
N PHE A 87 15.20 -1.24 -11.17
CA PHE A 87 15.75 0.10 -10.87
C PHE A 87 17.12 0.06 -10.17
N HIS A 88 17.46 -1.03 -9.46
CA HIS A 88 18.80 -1.19 -8.86
C HIS A 88 19.91 -1.49 -9.89
N THR A 89 19.59 -2.16 -11.01
CA THR A 89 20.57 -2.46 -12.08
C THR A 89 21.09 -1.24 -12.87
N LYS A 90 20.65 -0.01 -12.56
CA LYS A 90 21.09 1.21 -13.25
C LYS A 90 22.00 2.13 -12.42
N LYS A 91 22.45 1.67 -11.25
CA LYS A 91 23.28 2.47 -10.32
C LYS A 91 24.65 1.84 -10.00
N ASP A 92 25.11 0.88 -10.81
CA ASP A 92 26.49 0.40 -10.84
C ASP A 92 27.09 0.63 -12.24
#